data_AF-A0A968VZ96-F1
#
_entry.id   AF-A0A968VZ96-F1
#
_cell.length_a   1.000
_cell.length_b   1.000
_cell.length_c   1.000
_cell.angle_alpha   90.00
_cell.angle_beta   90.00
_cell.angle_gamma   90.00
#
_symmetry.space_group_name_H-M   'P 1'
#
loop_
_entity.id
_entity.type
_entity.pdbx_description
1 polymer ?
#
loop_
_entity_poly.entity_id
_entity_poly.type
_entity_poly.pdbx_seq_one_letter_code
_entity_poly.pdbx_strand_id
1 'polypeptide(L)'
;AKVLSSAVIGIDAYLVEVEVDISLGLPLLTIVGLPEASVKESKERVKTAIFNSGYAFPDDRITVNLAPANIKKEGTGFDLPIALGILAASGMISQEILSKYLVLGELSLDGRIKPVNGSLPMAIAAKAAGYSGIMVPEDNSREASVVSGISVLPVKTLMQVADFFRELTEIEPQRTDMTSLFEQHGQYESDFSEVMGQEHVKRALEVAAAGGHNLIMIGPPGSGKTMLARRIPSILPPLTFEEAIETTKIFSVSGMLEKDQALVTQRPFRAPHHTISDAGLIGGGHIPKPGEVSMAHNGVLFLDELPEFKKHVLEVMRQPLEDMKVTISRAASTLTYPSAFMLIAAMNPCPCGYFSDPLHECNCATQQIAKYRSRISGPLMDRIDIHLEVPAVPYKDLIGWKTC
;
A
#
# COMPACT_ATOMS: atom_id res chain seq x y z
N ALA A 1 -10.02 33.24 3.29
CA ALA A 1 -8.97 32.44 3.95
C ALA A 1 -8.46 31.37 2.99
N LYS A 2 -7.24 30.88 3.22
CA LYS A 2 -6.60 29.85 2.39
C LYS A 2 -5.95 28.79 3.29
N VAL A 3 -6.23 27.52 3.05
CA VAL A 3 -5.68 26.39 3.79
C VAL A 3 -4.99 25.45 2.83
N LEU A 4 -3.80 24.98 3.19
CA LEU A 4 -3.05 24.02 2.41
C LEU A 4 -3.44 22.61 2.84
N SER A 5 -3.71 21.75 1.88
CA SER A 5 -4.04 20.34 2.07
C SER A 5 -3.38 19.51 0.97
N SER A 6 -3.63 18.21 0.95
CA SER A 6 -3.12 17.31 -0.07
C SER A 6 -4.09 16.15 -0.29
N ALA A 7 -4.03 15.59 -1.49
CA ALA A 7 -4.69 14.33 -1.81
C ALA A 7 -3.76 13.42 -2.62
N VAL A 8 -4.14 12.17 -2.74
CA VAL A 8 -3.38 11.17 -3.51
C VAL A 8 -3.96 10.99 -4.91
N ILE A 9 -3.09 10.78 -5.88
CA ILE A 9 -3.39 10.24 -7.19
C ILE A 9 -2.43 9.08 -7.49
N GLY A 10 -2.96 7.86 -7.63
CA GLY A 10 -2.10 6.67 -7.69
C GLY A 10 -1.40 6.43 -6.36
N ILE A 11 -0.06 6.47 -6.32
CA ILE A 11 0.72 6.38 -5.08
C ILE A 11 1.40 7.70 -4.70
N ASP A 12 1.22 8.72 -5.52
CA ASP A 12 1.81 10.04 -5.34
C ASP A 12 0.78 11.02 -4.79
N ALA A 13 1.27 12.01 -4.06
CA ALA A 13 0.43 13.07 -3.54
C ALA A 13 0.57 14.36 -4.35
N TYR A 14 -0.52 15.11 -4.43
CA TYR A 14 -0.54 16.45 -4.98
C TYR A 14 -1.11 17.42 -3.95
N LEU A 15 -0.67 18.67 -4.02
CA LEU A 15 -1.13 19.72 -3.13
C LEU A 15 -2.51 20.21 -3.54
N VAL A 16 -3.34 20.49 -2.55
CA VAL A 16 -4.68 21.07 -2.73
C VAL A 16 -4.76 22.35 -1.92
N GLU A 17 -5.22 23.41 -2.56
CA GLU A 17 -5.52 24.65 -1.86
C GLU A 17 -7.03 24.73 -1.61
N VAL A 18 -7.39 24.87 -0.35
CA VAL A 18 -8.76 25.06 0.11
C VAL A 18 -8.96 26.54 0.39
N GLU A 19 -9.64 27.22 -0.51
CA GLU A 19 -9.94 28.64 -0.40
C GLU A 19 -11.36 28.80 0.12
N VAL A 20 -11.52 29.61 1.17
CA VAL A 20 -12.83 29.88 1.79
C VAL A 20 -13.11 31.37 1.75
N ASP A 21 -14.23 31.72 1.15
CA ASP A 21 -14.76 33.08 1.09
C ASP A 21 -16.10 33.15 1.83
N ILE A 22 -16.26 34.18 2.66
CA ILE A 22 -17.48 34.45 3.42
C ILE A 22 -18.02 35.80 2.95
N SER A 23 -19.24 35.80 2.44
CA SER A 23 -19.90 36.96 1.86
C SER A 23 -21.29 37.16 2.46
N LEU A 24 -21.69 38.41 2.65
CA LEU A 24 -23.01 38.75 3.19
C LEU A 24 -24.12 38.16 2.30
N GLY A 25 -25.03 37.40 2.90
CA GLY A 25 -26.13 36.76 2.17
C GLY A 25 -26.88 35.74 3.01
N LEU A 26 -27.86 35.06 2.40
CA LEU A 26 -28.56 33.96 3.07
C LEU A 26 -27.60 32.80 3.35
N PRO A 27 -27.76 32.10 4.51
CA PRO A 27 -26.91 30.97 4.87
C PRO A 27 -26.86 29.91 3.77
N LEU A 28 -25.70 29.76 3.14
CA LEU A 28 -25.50 28.78 2.08
C LEU A 28 -24.02 28.41 1.99
N LEU A 29 -23.71 27.12 2.15
CA LEU A 29 -22.37 26.58 1.93
C LEU A 29 -22.29 25.94 0.53
N THR A 30 -21.38 26.41 -0.31
CA THR A 30 -21.13 25.88 -1.66
C THR A 30 -19.69 25.40 -1.76
N ILE A 31 -19.48 24.18 -2.31
CA ILE A 31 -18.15 23.61 -2.55
C ILE A 31 -17.98 23.45 -4.06
N VAL A 32 -16.92 24.03 -4.62
CA VAL A 32 -16.55 24.00 -6.05
C VAL A 32 -15.12 23.47 -6.25
N GLY A 33 -14.72 23.21 -7.50
CA GLY A 33 -13.40 22.63 -7.82
C GLY A 33 -13.39 21.12 -8.04
N LEU A 34 -14.46 20.59 -8.66
CA LEU A 34 -14.71 19.17 -8.92
C LEU A 34 -14.70 18.25 -7.67
N PRO A 35 -15.49 18.57 -6.62
CA PRO A 35 -15.67 17.66 -5.49
C PRO A 35 -16.56 16.47 -5.88
N GLU A 36 -16.19 15.27 -5.43
CA GLU A 36 -17.07 14.11 -5.46
C GLU A 36 -18.25 14.22 -4.49
N ALA A 37 -19.19 13.28 -4.56
CA ALA A 37 -20.37 13.25 -3.69
C ALA A 37 -19.99 13.27 -2.20
N SER A 38 -18.99 12.48 -1.81
CA SER A 38 -18.49 12.40 -0.42
C SER A 38 -17.96 13.74 0.12
N VAL A 39 -17.31 14.53 -0.73
CA VAL A 39 -16.82 15.89 -0.40
C VAL A 39 -17.97 16.90 -0.39
N LYS A 40 -18.97 16.74 -1.28
CA LYS A 40 -20.17 17.59 -1.26
C LYS A 40 -21.02 17.36 -0.01
N GLU A 41 -21.04 16.14 0.51
CA GLU A 41 -21.71 15.75 1.75
C GLU A 41 -20.99 16.23 3.01
N SER A 42 -19.71 16.64 2.90
CA SER A 42 -18.94 17.22 3.99
C SER A 42 -19.57 18.48 4.59
N LYS A 43 -20.48 19.16 3.88
CA LYS A 43 -21.13 20.39 4.35
C LYS A 43 -21.78 20.24 5.72
N GLU A 44 -22.61 19.21 5.89
CA GLU A 44 -23.28 18.95 7.17
C GLU A 44 -22.28 18.52 8.23
N ARG A 45 -21.31 17.66 7.87
CA ARG A 45 -20.28 17.20 8.81
C ARG A 45 -19.44 18.35 9.36
N VAL A 46 -18.95 19.23 8.48
CA VAL A 46 -18.15 20.40 8.86
C VAL A 46 -18.96 21.35 9.72
N LYS A 47 -20.21 21.66 9.33
CA LYS A 47 -21.07 22.54 10.11
C LYS A 47 -21.31 22.00 11.52
N THR A 48 -21.70 20.74 11.63
CA THR A 48 -21.97 20.09 12.93
C THR A 48 -20.70 19.96 13.77
N ALA A 49 -19.55 19.63 13.16
CA ALA A 49 -18.27 19.52 13.85
C ALA A 49 -17.80 20.87 14.42
N ILE A 50 -17.92 21.97 13.66
CA ILE A 50 -17.61 23.32 14.14
C ILE A 50 -18.46 23.67 15.37
N PHE A 51 -19.78 23.47 15.27
CA PHE A 51 -20.71 23.75 16.36
C PHE A 51 -20.42 22.93 17.60
N ASN A 52 -20.23 21.61 17.46
CA ASN A 52 -19.94 20.72 18.57
C ASN A 52 -18.53 20.90 19.15
N SER A 53 -17.64 21.58 18.43
CA SER A 53 -16.31 21.98 18.93
C SER A 53 -16.33 23.33 19.65
N GLY A 54 -17.51 23.94 19.86
CA GLY A 54 -17.66 25.18 20.62
C GLY A 54 -17.48 26.46 19.81
N TYR A 55 -17.43 26.39 18.48
CA TYR A 55 -17.30 27.56 17.60
C TYR A 55 -18.63 27.91 16.94
N ALA A 56 -18.85 29.20 16.71
CA ALA A 56 -20.01 29.66 15.96
C ALA A 56 -19.80 29.40 14.45
N PHE A 57 -20.78 28.78 13.81
CA PHE A 57 -20.81 28.66 12.36
C PHE A 57 -21.41 29.93 11.76
N PRO A 58 -20.79 30.58 10.75
CA PRO A 58 -21.31 31.80 10.16
C PRO A 58 -22.69 31.63 9.50
N ASP A 59 -23.60 32.58 9.73
CA ASP A 59 -24.93 32.64 9.10
C ASP A 59 -24.91 33.32 7.72
N ASP A 60 -23.74 33.39 7.09
CA ASP A 60 -23.49 34.05 5.81
C ASP A 60 -23.38 33.06 4.64
N ARG A 61 -23.22 33.58 3.43
CA ARG A 61 -22.92 32.75 2.25
C ARG A 61 -21.44 32.40 2.23
N ILE A 62 -21.14 31.10 2.27
CA ILE A 62 -19.79 30.55 2.30
C ILE A 62 -19.50 29.82 0.98
N THR A 63 -18.40 30.18 0.33
CA THR A 63 -17.90 29.50 -0.86
C THR A 63 -16.56 28.87 -0.57
N VAL A 64 -16.46 27.56 -0.81
CA VAL A 64 -15.24 26.76 -0.67
C VAL A 64 -14.79 26.34 -2.05
N ASN A 65 -13.58 26.73 -2.44
CA ASN A 65 -12.95 26.34 -3.71
C ASN A 65 -11.79 25.38 -3.44
N LEU A 66 -11.75 24.26 -4.17
CA LEU A 66 -10.69 23.25 -4.09
C LEU A 66 -9.82 23.31 -5.35
N ALA A 67 -8.65 23.93 -5.26
CA ALA A 67 -7.69 24.02 -6.36
C ALA A 67 -6.65 22.89 -6.29
N PRO A 68 -6.21 22.31 -7.42
CA PRO A 68 -6.43 22.76 -8.80
C PRO A 68 -7.70 22.16 -9.44
N ALA A 69 -8.55 22.98 -10.09
CA ALA A 69 -9.90 22.59 -10.50
C ALA A 69 -9.99 21.54 -11.64
N ASN A 70 -8.87 21.15 -12.25
CA ASN A 70 -8.80 20.13 -13.29
C ASN A 70 -8.68 18.69 -12.74
N ILE A 71 -8.42 18.53 -11.44
CA ILE A 71 -8.32 17.23 -10.76
C ILE A 71 -9.54 17.06 -9.85
N LYS A 72 -10.17 15.88 -9.95
CA LYS A 72 -11.28 15.51 -9.05
C LYS A 72 -10.76 15.31 -7.63
N LYS A 73 -11.50 15.84 -6.64
CA LYS A 73 -11.19 15.66 -5.22
C LYS A 73 -12.07 14.54 -4.69
N GLU A 74 -11.42 13.43 -4.37
CA GLU A 74 -12.04 12.22 -3.84
C GLU A 74 -11.70 12.06 -2.35
N GLY A 75 -12.57 11.37 -1.62
CA GLY A 75 -12.39 11.10 -0.19
C GLY A 75 -12.84 12.23 0.73
N THR A 76 -12.76 11.99 2.04
CA THR A 76 -13.29 12.83 3.12
C THR A 76 -12.19 13.62 3.86
N GLY A 77 -10.93 13.52 3.41
CA GLY A 77 -9.78 14.14 4.07
C GLY A 77 -9.73 15.68 4.02
N PHE A 78 -10.71 16.31 3.36
CA PHE A 78 -10.83 17.76 3.24
C PHE A 78 -11.71 18.40 4.31
N ASP A 79 -12.40 17.62 5.14
CA ASP A 79 -13.33 18.15 6.13
C ASP A 79 -12.62 19.09 7.12
N LEU A 80 -11.47 18.68 7.67
CA LEU A 80 -10.69 19.50 8.60
C LEU A 80 -10.14 20.79 7.92
N PRO A 81 -9.46 20.72 6.75
CA PRO A 81 -9.05 21.92 6.01
C PRO A 81 -10.19 22.91 5.74
N ILE A 82 -11.37 22.41 5.36
CA ILE A 82 -12.54 23.26 5.10
C ILE A 82 -12.99 23.93 6.41
N ALA A 83 -13.08 23.18 7.50
CA ALA A 83 -13.47 23.73 8.80
C ALA A 83 -12.52 24.83 9.27
N LEU A 84 -11.20 24.60 9.18
CA LEU A 84 -10.19 25.61 9.52
C LEU A 84 -10.26 26.81 8.59
N GLY A 85 -10.53 26.61 7.30
CA GLY A 85 -10.71 27.70 6.34
C GLY A 85 -11.89 28.60 6.71
N ILE A 86 -13.00 28.02 7.18
CA ILE A 86 -14.14 28.77 7.70
C ILE A 86 -13.75 29.55 8.96
N LEU A 87 -13.13 28.90 9.95
CA LEU A 87 -12.69 29.55 11.18
C LEU A 87 -11.70 30.70 10.91
N ALA A 88 -10.78 30.52 9.97
CA ALA A 88 -9.82 31.54 9.56
C ALA A 88 -10.51 32.70 8.83
N ALA A 89 -11.47 32.42 7.94
CA ALA A 89 -12.23 33.45 7.24
C ALA A 89 -13.13 34.26 8.19
N SER A 90 -13.59 33.65 9.28
CA SER A 90 -14.31 34.31 10.37
C SER A 90 -13.39 35.06 11.36
N GLY A 91 -12.07 35.03 11.17
CA GLY A 91 -11.10 35.69 12.06
C GLY A 91 -10.90 35.00 13.41
N MET A 92 -11.35 33.76 13.58
CA MET A 92 -11.21 33.01 14.83
C MET A 92 -9.83 32.40 15.03
N ILE A 93 -9.09 32.16 13.94
CA ILE A 93 -7.73 31.59 13.95
C ILE A 93 -6.79 32.37 13.03
N SER A 94 -5.48 32.31 13.28
CA SER A 94 -4.48 33.05 12.51
C SER A 94 -4.21 32.43 11.13
N GLN A 95 -4.54 33.17 10.07
CA GLN A 95 -4.22 32.81 8.69
C GLN A 95 -2.70 32.77 8.42
N GLU A 96 -1.92 33.60 9.12
CA GLU A 96 -0.46 33.66 8.97
C GLU A 96 0.19 32.35 9.43
N ILE A 97 -0.21 31.84 10.60
CA ILE A 97 0.29 30.58 11.14
C ILE A 97 -0.23 29.42 10.29
N LEU A 98 -1.52 29.42 9.95
CA LEU A 98 -2.17 28.37 9.14
C LEU A 98 -1.48 28.15 7.79
N SER A 99 -1.00 29.21 7.15
CA SER A 99 -0.32 29.11 5.84
C SER A 99 1.00 28.35 5.85
N LYS A 100 1.57 28.07 7.03
CA LYS A 100 2.86 27.36 7.19
C LYS A 100 2.70 25.84 7.25
N TYR A 101 1.46 25.35 7.42
CA TYR A 101 1.16 23.95 7.66
C TYR A 101 0.27 23.37 6.58
N LEU A 102 0.55 22.13 6.20
CA LEU A 102 -0.35 21.32 5.40
C LEU A 102 -1.30 20.56 6.35
N VAL A 103 -2.60 20.57 6.09
CA VAL A 103 -3.61 19.99 6.99
C VAL A 103 -4.37 18.87 6.31
N LEU A 104 -4.53 17.75 7.03
CA LEU A 104 -5.25 16.56 6.60
C LEU A 104 -6.19 16.07 7.69
N GLY A 105 -7.40 15.62 7.32
CA GLY A 105 -8.27 14.90 8.25
C GLY A 105 -9.73 14.88 7.85
N GLU A 106 -10.39 13.75 8.07
CA GLU A 106 -11.85 13.66 8.06
C GLU A 106 -12.39 14.10 9.43
N LEU A 107 -13.50 14.84 9.45
CA LEU A 107 -14.19 15.21 10.68
C LEU A 107 -15.40 14.31 10.91
N SER A 108 -15.52 13.79 12.13
CA SER A 108 -16.80 13.30 12.64
C SER A 108 -17.67 14.47 13.12
N LEU A 109 -18.97 14.18 13.29
CA LEU A 109 -19.96 15.18 13.74
C LEU A 109 -19.63 15.79 15.10
N ASP A 110 -18.91 15.08 15.97
CA ASP A 110 -18.49 15.54 17.30
C ASP A 110 -17.12 16.25 17.29
N GLY A 111 -16.54 16.51 16.12
CA GLY A 111 -15.28 17.23 15.98
C GLY A 111 -14.02 16.39 16.18
N ARG A 112 -14.13 15.06 16.34
CA ARG A 112 -12.96 14.17 16.28
C ARG A 112 -12.41 14.08 14.86
N ILE A 113 -11.10 13.94 14.77
CA ILE A 113 -10.38 13.82 13.50
C ILE A 113 -10.11 12.34 13.24
N LYS A 114 -10.60 11.84 12.11
CA LYS A 114 -10.44 10.45 11.67
C LYS A 114 -9.27 10.29 10.71
N PRO A 115 -8.68 9.08 10.64
CA PRO A 115 -7.57 8.79 9.74
C PRO A 115 -7.94 9.00 8.27
N VAL A 116 -6.93 9.32 7.47
CA VAL A 116 -6.98 9.42 6.01
C VAL A 116 -5.98 8.44 5.39
N ASN A 117 -6.27 8.00 4.16
CA ASN A 117 -5.33 7.16 3.42
C ASN A 117 -4.26 8.03 2.75
N GLY A 118 -3.03 7.52 2.63
CA GLY A 118 -1.97 8.23 1.92
C GLY A 118 -1.24 9.30 2.74
N SER A 119 -1.16 9.18 4.06
CA SER A 119 -0.52 10.22 4.88
C SER A 119 0.99 10.33 4.62
N LEU A 120 1.68 9.22 4.33
CA LEU A 120 3.09 9.20 3.93
C LEU A 120 3.37 9.96 2.63
N PRO A 121 2.74 9.65 1.48
CA PRO A 121 3.01 10.41 0.25
C PRO A 121 2.67 11.89 0.41
N MET A 122 1.64 12.25 1.19
CA MET A 122 1.31 13.64 1.48
C MET A 122 2.37 14.35 2.34
N ALA A 123 2.96 13.67 3.33
CA ALA A 123 4.08 14.18 4.10
C ALA A 123 5.34 14.40 3.23
N ILE A 124 5.61 13.49 2.29
CA ILE A 124 6.68 13.65 1.30
C ILE A 124 6.44 14.88 0.41
N ALA A 125 5.20 15.06 -0.08
CA ALA A 125 4.84 16.23 -0.88
C ALA A 125 4.95 17.54 -0.08
N ALA A 126 4.54 17.53 1.19
CA ALA A 126 4.65 18.68 2.07
C ALA A 126 6.12 19.08 2.32
N LYS A 127 7.01 18.11 2.52
CA LYS A 127 8.45 18.33 2.62
C LYS A 127 9.01 18.90 1.31
N ALA A 128 8.67 18.30 0.18
CA ALA A 128 9.17 18.73 -1.13
C ALA A 128 8.75 20.17 -1.47
N ALA A 129 7.57 20.60 -0.98
CA ALA A 129 7.07 21.96 -1.11
C ALA A 129 7.65 22.96 -0.10
N GLY A 130 8.44 22.50 0.87
CA GLY A 130 9.12 23.37 1.84
C GLY A 130 8.23 23.92 2.96
N TYR A 131 7.13 23.23 3.31
CA TYR A 131 6.29 23.63 4.43
C TYR A 131 6.91 23.31 5.79
N SER A 132 6.58 24.09 6.82
CA SER A 132 7.14 23.93 8.17
C SER A 132 6.69 22.63 8.85
N GLY A 133 5.48 22.17 8.52
CA GLY A 133 4.94 20.94 9.07
C GLY A 133 3.66 20.48 8.39
N ILE A 134 3.21 19.31 8.80
CA ILE A 134 1.97 18.70 8.37
C ILE A 134 1.17 18.27 9.60
N MET A 135 -0.11 18.67 9.66
CA MET A 135 -1.06 18.21 10.65
C MET A 135 -1.81 17.00 10.12
N VAL A 136 -1.73 15.90 10.85
CA VAL A 136 -2.33 14.63 10.46
C VAL A 136 -3.14 14.05 11.62
N PRO A 137 -4.19 13.25 11.34
CA PRO A 137 -4.88 12.51 12.39
C PRO A 137 -3.90 11.72 13.25
N GLU A 138 -4.15 11.61 14.56
CA GLU A 138 -3.26 10.88 15.49
C GLU A 138 -2.90 9.48 14.97
N ASP A 139 -3.88 8.75 14.45
CA ASP A 139 -3.73 7.40 13.88
C ASP A 139 -2.79 7.36 12.65
N ASN A 140 -2.58 8.48 11.94
CA ASN A 140 -1.67 8.58 10.80
C ASN A 140 -0.28 9.12 11.17
N SER A 141 -0.09 9.61 12.40
CA SER A 141 1.10 10.36 12.79
C SER A 141 2.39 9.54 12.68
N ARG A 142 2.35 8.27 13.06
CA ARG A 142 3.49 7.35 12.95
C ARG A 142 3.94 7.17 11.50
N GLU A 143 2.97 6.95 10.60
CA GLU A 143 3.21 6.77 9.17
C GLU A 143 3.84 8.03 8.54
N ALA A 144 3.24 9.20 8.78
CA ALA A 144 3.75 10.46 8.23
C ALA A 144 5.12 10.86 8.81
N SER A 145 5.40 10.54 10.07
CA SER A 145 6.64 10.94 10.77
C SER A 145 7.89 10.17 10.35
N VAL A 146 7.76 9.18 9.47
CA VAL A 146 8.91 8.54 8.81
C VAL A 146 9.64 9.54 7.88
N VAL A 147 8.95 10.57 7.39
CA VAL A 147 9.54 11.58 6.52
C VAL A 147 10.44 12.52 7.33
N SER A 148 11.75 12.33 7.20
CA SER A 148 12.73 13.21 7.84
C SER A 148 12.70 14.63 7.26
N GLY A 149 12.85 15.65 8.10
CA GLY A 149 12.96 17.05 7.68
C GLY A 149 11.63 17.81 7.53
N ILE A 150 10.52 17.25 8.02
CA ILE A 150 9.25 17.96 8.20
C ILE A 150 8.66 17.65 9.57
N SER A 151 8.02 18.63 10.20
CA SER A 151 7.36 18.43 11.50
C SER A 151 5.99 17.79 11.30
N VAL A 152 5.74 16.63 11.88
CA VAL A 152 4.44 15.94 11.82
C VAL A 152 3.69 16.17 13.11
N LEU A 153 2.56 16.87 13.05
CA LEU A 153 1.76 17.25 14.21
C LEU A 153 0.52 16.33 14.32
N PRO A 154 0.46 15.43 15.33
CA PRO A 154 -0.70 14.58 15.55
C PRO A 154 -1.87 15.40 16.10
N VAL A 155 -3.03 15.30 15.45
CA VAL A 155 -4.23 16.04 15.84
C VAL A 155 -5.40 15.09 16.09
N LYS A 156 -6.14 15.34 17.18
CA LYS A 156 -7.25 14.47 17.64
C LYS A 156 -8.63 15.11 17.44
N THR A 157 -8.74 16.42 17.61
CA THR A 157 -10.01 17.15 17.53
C THR A 157 -9.85 18.50 16.85
N LEU A 158 -10.92 18.99 16.22
CA LEU A 158 -10.95 20.33 15.62
C LEU A 158 -10.61 21.42 16.64
N MET A 159 -11.11 21.30 17.88
CA MET A 159 -10.81 22.25 18.97
C MET A 159 -9.31 22.34 19.27
N GLN A 160 -8.62 21.19 19.38
CA GLN A 160 -7.18 21.17 19.61
C GLN A 160 -6.42 21.93 18.51
N VAL A 161 -6.81 21.71 17.25
CA VAL A 161 -6.17 22.36 16.10
C VAL A 161 -6.44 23.86 16.07
N ALA A 162 -7.68 24.26 16.34
CA ALA A 162 -8.05 25.67 16.39
C ALA A 162 -7.34 26.40 17.55
N ASP A 163 -7.20 25.77 18.72
CA ASP A 163 -6.47 26.34 19.86
C ASP A 163 -4.96 26.46 19.60
N PHE A 164 -4.38 25.53 18.85
CA PHE A 164 -3.00 25.66 18.36
C PHE A 164 -2.81 26.91 17.48
N PHE A 165 -3.72 27.14 16.52
CA PHE A 165 -3.65 28.34 15.66
C PHE A 165 -4.04 29.65 16.36
N ARG A 166 -4.57 29.56 17.58
CA ARG A 166 -4.82 30.69 18.49
C ARG A 166 -3.69 30.87 19.50
N GLU A 167 -2.63 30.07 19.41
CA GLU A 167 -1.47 30.08 20.32
C GLU A 167 -1.87 29.78 21.78
N LEU A 168 -2.95 29.04 22.00
CA LEU A 168 -3.42 28.62 23.32
C LEU A 168 -2.85 27.27 23.76
N THR A 169 -2.42 26.45 22.80
CA THR A 169 -1.83 25.13 23.04
C THR A 169 -0.66 24.88 22.10
N GLU A 170 0.30 24.08 22.54
CA GLU A 170 1.35 23.54 21.69
C GLU A 170 1.03 22.08 21.34
N ILE A 171 1.40 21.67 20.13
CA ILE A 171 1.30 20.29 19.68
C ILE A 171 2.71 19.78 19.47
N GLU A 172 3.12 18.78 20.25
CA GLU A 172 4.44 18.17 20.10
C GLU A 172 4.50 17.36 18.80
N PRO A 173 5.53 17.55 17.96
CA PRO A 173 5.69 16.75 16.76
C PRO A 173 5.92 15.27 17.08
N GLN A 174 5.25 14.40 16.34
CA GLN A 174 5.50 12.97 16.38
C GLN A 174 6.91 12.70 15.86
N ARG A 175 7.69 11.97 16.66
CA ARG A 175 9.02 11.48 16.29
C ARG A 175 8.97 9.97 16.17
N THR A 176 9.54 9.46 15.08
CA THR A 176 9.66 8.03 14.85
C THR A 176 11.14 7.69 14.76
N ASP A 177 11.58 6.77 15.63
CA ASP A 177 12.93 6.26 15.61
C ASP A 177 13.03 5.18 14.52
N MET A 178 13.68 5.53 13.42
CA MET A 178 13.80 4.63 12.27
C MET A 178 14.67 3.41 12.60
N THR A 179 15.68 3.56 13.45
CA THR A 179 16.60 2.47 13.82
C THR A 179 15.85 1.34 14.52
N SER A 180 15.05 1.68 15.54
CA SER A 180 14.24 0.67 16.23
C SER A 180 13.16 0.05 15.34
N LEU A 181 12.60 0.77 14.36
CA LEU A 181 11.64 0.19 13.43
C LEU A 181 12.24 -0.95 12.59
N PHE A 182 13.45 -0.77 12.05
CA PHE A 182 14.12 -1.82 11.28
C PHE A 182 14.63 -2.96 12.16
N GLU A 183 15.04 -2.69 13.40
CA GLU A 183 15.50 -3.72 14.35
C GLU A 183 14.36 -4.60 14.89
N GLN A 184 13.20 -4.02 15.20
CA GLN A 184 12.07 -4.74 15.80
C GLN A 184 11.37 -5.71 14.83
N HIS A 185 11.44 -5.44 13.53
CA HIS A 185 10.64 -6.16 12.52
C HIS A 185 11.45 -7.16 11.68
N GLY A 186 12.68 -7.49 12.08
CA GLY A 186 13.45 -8.57 11.47
C GLY A 186 12.93 -9.99 11.77
N GLN A 187 11.85 -10.13 12.56
CA GLN A 187 11.26 -11.42 12.89
C GLN A 187 10.15 -11.78 11.91
N TYR A 188 10.46 -12.69 10.99
CA TYR A 188 9.46 -13.31 10.11
C TYR A 188 8.66 -14.37 10.87
N GLU A 189 7.36 -14.47 10.61
CA GLU A 189 6.51 -15.54 11.19
C GLU A 189 6.99 -16.94 10.80
N SER A 190 7.69 -17.07 9.67
CA SER A 190 8.25 -18.30 9.17
C SER A 190 9.68 -18.05 8.70
N ASP A 191 10.63 -18.71 9.35
CA ASP A 191 12.05 -18.59 9.05
C ASP A 191 12.52 -19.77 8.18
N PHE A 192 13.35 -19.47 7.19
CA PHE A 192 14.03 -20.44 6.35
C PHE A 192 14.99 -21.36 7.14
N SER A 193 15.52 -20.89 8.27
CA SER A 193 16.37 -21.69 9.15
C SER A 193 15.67 -22.95 9.69
N GLU A 194 14.33 -22.96 9.73
CA GLU A 194 13.50 -24.08 10.18
C GLU A 194 13.40 -25.22 9.14
N VAL A 195 13.84 -24.99 7.89
CA VAL A 195 13.74 -25.99 6.83
C VAL A 195 14.76 -27.10 7.07
N MET A 196 14.27 -28.31 7.29
CA MET A 196 15.10 -29.50 7.48
C MET A 196 15.29 -30.28 6.16
N GLY A 197 16.52 -30.71 5.88
CA GLY A 197 16.87 -31.45 4.67
C GLY A 197 16.82 -30.63 3.37
N GLN A 198 16.78 -31.33 2.22
CA GLN A 198 16.70 -30.73 0.88
C GLN A 198 17.80 -29.69 0.56
N GLU A 199 19.06 -30.03 0.85
CA GLU A 199 20.20 -29.09 0.72
C GLU A 199 20.35 -28.48 -0.69
N HIS A 200 20.04 -29.24 -1.75
CA HIS A 200 20.06 -28.72 -3.12
C HIS A 200 18.95 -27.67 -3.36
N VAL A 201 17.77 -27.85 -2.76
CA VAL A 201 16.65 -26.90 -2.85
C VAL A 201 16.98 -25.65 -2.06
N LYS A 202 17.50 -25.80 -0.83
CA LYS A 202 17.95 -24.68 -0.02
C LYS A 202 18.96 -23.83 -0.75
N ARG A 203 19.98 -24.48 -1.31
CA ARG A 203 21.04 -23.77 -2.04
C ARG A 203 20.50 -23.02 -3.26
N ALA A 204 19.58 -23.61 -4.00
CA ALA A 204 18.94 -22.94 -5.14
C ALA A 204 18.13 -21.71 -4.70
N LEU A 205 17.38 -21.82 -3.60
CA LEU A 205 16.61 -20.71 -3.03
C LEU A 205 17.51 -19.58 -2.48
N GLU A 206 18.63 -19.91 -1.85
CA GLU A 206 19.64 -18.92 -1.43
C GLU A 206 20.24 -18.16 -2.63
N VAL A 207 20.62 -18.88 -3.69
CA VAL A 207 21.15 -18.27 -4.91
C VAL A 207 20.08 -17.38 -5.56
N ALA A 208 18.84 -17.85 -5.61
CA ALA A 208 17.73 -17.07 -6.15
C ALA A 208 17.50 -15.78 -5.34
N ALA A 209 17.46 -15.89 -4.01
CA ALA A 209 17.26 -14.76 -3.11
C ALA A 209 18.40 -13.73 -3.16
N ALA A 210 19.64 -14.20 -3.24
CA ALA A 210 20.81 -13.32 -3.35
C ALA A 210 20.88 -12.57 -4.69
N GLY A 211 20.44 -13.20 -5.77
CA GLY A 211 20.43 -12.63 -7.13
C GLY A 211 19.13 -11.93 -7.53
N GLY A 212 18.06 -12.05 -6.73
CA GLY A 212 16.72 -11.58 -7.11
C GLY A 212 16.12 -12.35 -8.30
N HIS A 213 16.49 -13.62 -8.47
CA HIS A 213 16.09 -14.44 -9.62
C HIS A 213 14.67 -14.99 -9.48
N ASN A 214 13.92 -15.00 -10.58
CA ASN A 214 12.63 -15.67 -10.64
C ASN A 214 12.84 -17.18 -10.62
N LEU A 215 12.02 -17.91 -9.86
CA LEU A 215 12.20 -19.34 -9.64
C LEU A 215 10.88 -20.12 -9.74
N ILE A 216 10.92 -21.28 -10.39
CA ILE A 216 9.82 -22.25 -10.39
C ILE A 216 10.22 -23.56 -9.73
N MET A 217 9.38 -24.02 -8.80
CA MET A 217 9.50 -25.31 -8.14
C MET A 217 8.58 -26.34 -8.79
N ILE A 218 9.16 -27.45 -9.25
CA ILE A 218 8.44 -28.54 -9.91
C ILE A 218 8.57 -29.79 -9.04
N GLY A 219 7.47 -30.32 -8.53
CA GLY A 219 7.53 -31.49 -7.66
C GLY A 219 6.17 -32.07 -7.32
N PRO A 220 6.11 -33.32 -6.81
CA PRO A 220 4.87 -33.97 -6.43
C PRO A 220 4.15 -33.25 -5.27
N PRO A 221 2.87 -33.53 -5.03
CA PRO A 221 2.16 -33.01 -3.86
C PRO A 221 2.88 -33.43 -2.56
N GLY A 222 2.84 -32.57 -1.53
CA GLY A 222 3.48 -32.84 -0.24
C GLY A 222 5.01 -32.64 -0.18
N SER A 223 5.66 -32.22 -1.27
CA SER A 223 7.10 -31.89 -1.31
C SER A 223 7.50 -30.61 -0.55
N GLY A 224 6.53 -29.87 0.00
CA GLY A 224 6.81 -28.67 0.79
C GLY A 224 7.00 -27.38 -0.01
N LYS A 225 6.67 -27.34 -1.31
CA LYS A 225 6.81 -26.14 -2.18
C LYS A 225 6.22 -24.86 -1.56
N THR A 226 4.97 -24.91 -1.09
CA THR A 226 4.30 -23.77 -0.44
C THR A 226 4.97 -23.38 0.89
N MET A 227 5.48 -24.36 1.64
CA MET A 227 6.18 -24.15 2.91
C MET A 227 7.52 -23.44 2.68
N LEU A 228 8.26 -23.85 1.64
CA LEU A 228 9.51 -23.23 1.20
C LEU A 228 9.26 -21.80 0.70
N ALA A 229 8.27 -21.60 -0.17
CA ALA A 229 7.97 -20.28 -0.74
C ALA A 229 7.68 -19.22 0.34
N ARG A 230 6.88 -19.56 1.35
CA ARG A 230 6.53 -18.65 2.46
C ARG A 230 7.72 -18.21 3.31
N ARG A 231 8.83 -18.95 3.28
CA ARG A 231 10.05 -18.65 4.03
C ARG A 231 11.08 -17.87 3.24
N ILE A 232 10.93 -17.73 1.92
CA ILE A 232 11.85 -16.96 1.07
C ILE A 232 12.04 -15.51 1.54
N PRO A 233 11.00 -14.76 1.98
CA PRO A 233 11.19 -13.42 2.51
C PRO A 233 12.24 -13.30 3.61
N SER A 234 12.42 -14.36 4.43
CA SER A 234 13.40 -14.36 5.52
C SER A 234 14.87 -14.44 5.10
N ILE A 235 15.15 -14.87 3.86
CA ILE A 235 16.50 -14.96 3.28
C ILE A 235 16.79 -13.93 2.20
N LEU A 236 15.79 -13.10 1.87
CA LEU A 236 16.01 -11.95 0.99
C LEU A 236 16.85 -10.88 1.71
N PRO A 237 17.63 -10.08 0.96
CA PRO A 237 18.25 -8.88 1.52
C PRO A 237 17.19 -7.99 2.19
N PRO A 238 17.47 -7.40 3.37
CA PRO A 238 16.51 -6.53 4.03
C PRO A 238 16.13 -5.34 3.14
N LEU A 239 14.95 -4.75 3.36
CA LEU A 239 14.54 -3.55 2.66
C LEU A 239 15.50 -2.39 3.01
N THR A 240 15.95 -1.69 1.98
CA THR A 240 16.55 -0.36 2.17
C THR A 240 15.47 0.64 2.59
N PHE A 241 15.88 1.79 3.12
CA PHE A 241 14.94 2.84 3.50
C PHE A 241 14.10 3.33 2.32
N GLU A 242 14.70 3.48 1.14
CA GLU A 242 14.01 3.93 -0.07
C GLU A 242 12.97 2.89 -0.54
N GLU A 243 13.34 1.62 -0.60
CA GLU A 243 12.41 0.53 -0.94
C GLU A 243 11.26 0.45 0.07
N ALA A 244 11.55 0.59 1.36
CA ALA A 244 10.53 0.58 2.40
C ALA A 244 9.53 1.73 2.23
N ILE A 245 9.98 2.92 1.87
CA ILE A 245 9.11 4.07 1.58
C ILE A 245 8.24 3.79 0.35
N GLU A 246 8.80 3.30 -0.74
CA GLU A 246 8.05 2.98 -1.96
C GLU A 246 6.98 1.91 -1.71
N THR A 247 7.34 0.82 -1.04
CA THR A 247 6.39 -0.22 -0.65
C THR A 247 5.32 0.35 0.28
N THR A 248 5.68 1.14 1.29
CA THR A 248 4.72 1.71 2.25
C THR A 248 3.73 2.66 1.58
N LYS A 249 4.12 3.43 0.57
CA LYS A 249 3.19 4.27 -0.21
C LYS A 249 2.04 3.44 -0.79
N ILE A 250 2.32 2.25 -1.33
CA ILE A 250 1.31 1.38 -1.94
C ILE A 250 0.29 0.91 -0.89
N PHE A 251 0.78 0.47 0.28
CA PHE A 251 -0.06 -0.02 1.38
C PHE A 251 -0.86 1.11 2.02
N SER A 252 -0.25 2.28 2.18
CA SER A 252 -0.89 3.49 2.73
C SER A 252 -2.10 3.93 1.90
N VAL A 253 -1.93 4.01 0.57
CA VAL A 253 -3.03 4.42 -0.30
C VAL A 253 -4.12 3.34 -0.39
N SER A 254 -3.71 2.07 -0.28
CA SER A 254 -4.64 0.95 -0.26
C SER A 254 -5.39 0.80 1.07
N GLY A 255 -5.03 1.56 2.11
CA GLY A 255 -5.59 1.45 3.45
C GLY A 255 -5.29 0.11 4.11
N MET A 256 -4.16 -0.52 3.76
CA MET A 256 -3.75 -1.85 4.22
C MET A 256 -2.64 -1.80 5.28
N LEU A 257 -2.19 -0.60 5.68
CA LEU A 257 -1.28 -0.46 6.82
C LEU A 257 -2.04 -0.69 8.13
N GLU A 258 -1.43 -1.46 9.03
CA GLU A 258 -1.94 -1.61 10.39
C GLU A 258 -1.81 -0.28 11.15
N LYS A 259 -2.69 -0.04 12.11
CA LYS A 259 -2.75 1.24 12.85
C LYS A 259 -1.44 1.62 13.53
N ASP A 260 -0.70 0.64 14.02
CA ASP A 260 0.55 0.85 14.73
C ASP A 260 1.79 0.78 13.83
N GLN A 261 1.61 0.44 12.56
CA GLN A 261 2.69 0.22 11.60
C GLN A 261 3.05 1.52 10.87
N ALA A 262 4.19 2.10 11.24
CA ALA A 262 4.71 3.32 10.60
C ALA A 262 5.25 3.07 9.17
N LEU A 263 5.87 1.91 8.97
CA LEU A 263 6.60 1.57 7.75
C LEU A 263 6.53 0.06 7.49
N VAL A 264 6.44 -0.34 6.23
CA VAL A 264 6.65 -1.71 5.81
C VAL A 264 8.15 -1.99 5.80
N THR A 265 8.61 -2.75 6.80
CA THR A 265 10.02 -3.09 7.03
C THR A 265 10.37 -4.53 6.63
N GLN A 266 9.35 -5.37 6.41
CA GLN A 266 9.50 -6.74 5.91
C GLN A 266 9.20 -6.81 4.42
N ARG A 267 9.91 -7.70 3.71
CA ARG A 267 9.65 -8.01 2.30
C ARG A 267 8.22 -8.55 2.17
N PRO A 268 7.31 -7.90 1.42
CA PRO A 268 5.94 -8.38 1.28
C PRO A 268 5.89 -9.77 0.66
N PHE A 269 4.94 -10.60 1.10
CA PHE A 269 4.65 -11.90 0.49
C PHE A 269 3.20 -11.95 0.05
N ARG A 270 2.95 -12.07 -1.25
CA ARG A 270 1.60 -12.16 -1.82
C ARG A 270 1.41 -13.53 -2.46
N ALA A 271 0.33 -14.22 -2.10
CA ALA A 271 0.00 -15.55 -2.61
C ALA A 271 -1.46 -15.59 -3.10
N PRO A 272 -1.77 -14.97 -4.26
CA PRO A 272 -3.12 -14.99 -4.79
C PRO A 272 -3.57 -16.40 -5.17
N HIS A 273 -4.86 -16.68 -4.99
CA HIS A 273 -5.46 -17.93 -5.44
C HIS A 273 -5.62 -17.94 -6.98
N HIS A 274 -5.53 -19.11 -7.62
CA HIS A 274 -5.60 -19.27 -9.08
C HIS A 274 -6.92 -18.80 -9.73
N THR A 275 -7.95 -18.53 -8.91
CA THR A 275 -9.24 -17.96 -9.34
C THR A 275 -9.22 -16.44 -9.48
N ILE A 276 -8.08 -15.79 -9.21
CA ILE A 276 -7.91 -14.34 -9.31
C ILE A 276 -8.27 -13.82 -10.71
N SER A 277 -8.86 -12.62 -10.75
CA SER A 277 -9.16 -11.91 -11.99
C SER A 277 -7.96 -11.08 -12.46
N ASP A 278 -7.95 -10.68 -13.74
CA ASP A 278 -6.92 -9.78 -14.26
C ASP A 278 -6.84 -8.48 -13.43
N ALA A 279 -7.99 -7.94 -13.03
CA ALA A 279 -8.08 -6.74 -12.20
C ALA A 279 -7.58 -6.95 -10.77
N GLY A 280 -7.67 -8.16 -10.21
CA GLY A 280 -7.10 -8.47 -8.91
C GLY A 280 -5.57 -8.60 -8.96
N LEU A 281 -5.05 -9.27 -9.99
CA LEU A 281 -3.62 -9.53 -10.12
C LEU A 281 -2.85 -8.26 -10.48
N ILE A 282 -3.27 -7.58 -11.54
CA ILE A 282 -2.59 -6.41 -12.11
C ILE A 282 -3.05 -5.10 -11.47
N GLY A 283 -4.30 -5.07 -11.03
CA GLY A 283 -4.96 -3.87 -10.56
C GLY A 283 -6.04 -3.40 -11.53
N GLY A 284 -6.97 -2.60 -11.02
CA GLY A 284 -8.14 -2.19 -11.79
C GLY A 284 -9.11 -1.36 -10.97
N GLY A 285 -10.38 -1.36 -11.40
CA GLY A 285 -11.42 -0.48 -10.86
C GLY A 285 -11.73 0.70 -11.77
N HIS A 286 -12.80 1.44 -11.42
CA HIS A 286 -13.16 2.70 -12.07
C HIS A 286 -12.07 3.75 -11.83
N ILE A 287 -11.62 3.85 -10.57
CA ILE A 287 -10.37 4.49 -10.18
C ILE A 287 -9.33 3.36 -10.15
N PRO A 288 -8.26 3.41 -10.96
CA PRO A 288 -7.23 2.39 -10.95
C PRO A 288 -6.66 2.26 -9.54
N LYS A 289 -6.64 1.04 -9.02
CA LYS A 289 -6.03 0.66 -7.75
C LYS A 289 -4.93 -0.37 -8.00
N PRO A 290 -3.90 -0.44 -7.13
CA PRO A 290 -2.85 -1.44 -7.25
C PRO A 290 -3.43 -2.86 -7.13
N GLY A 291 -2.88 -3.80 -7.90
CA GLY A 291 -3.17 -5.24 -7.78
C GLY A 291 -2.11 -5.98 -6.97
N GLU A 292 -2.24 -7.30 -6.90
CA GLU A 292 -1.30 -8.19 -6.20
C GLU A 292 0.16 -8.02 -6.63
N VAL A 293 0.43 -7.76 -7.91
CA VAL A 293 1.79 -7.51 -8.41
C VAL A 293 2.44 -6.27 -7.79
N SER A 294 1.65 -5.23 -7.54
CA SER A 294 2.14 -3.99 -6.90
C SER A 294 2.18 -4.14 -5.39
N MET A 295 1.24 -4.90 -4.80
CA MET A 295 1.29 -5.24 -3.38
C MET A 295 2.49 -6.12 -3.03
N ALA A 296 3.05 -6.85 -4.01
CA ALA A 296 4.27 -7.64 -3.88
C ALA A 296 5.56 -6.83 -4.13
N HIS A 297 5.48 -5.53 -4.40
CA HIS A 297 6.64 -4.71 -4.74
C HIS A 297 7.72 -4.73 -3.64
N ASN A 298 8.96 -4.88 -4.08
CA ASN A 298 10.16 -5.13 -3.30
C ASN A 298 10.06 -6.41 -2.45
N GLY A 299 9.20 -7.36 -2.82
CA GLY A 299 8.98 -8.60 -2.08
C GLY A 299 8.82 -9.79 -3.02
N VAL A 300 7.95 -10.73 -2.64
CA VAL A 300 7.72 -11.99 -3.33
C VAL A 300 6.27 -12.10 -3.78
N LEU A 301 6.06 -12.40 -5.06
CA LEU A 301 4.79 -12.88 -5.59
C LEU A 301 4.87 -14.40 -5.75
N PHE A 302 4.07 -15.12 -4.96
CA PHE A 302 3.99 -16.57 -5.00
C PHE A 302 2.76 -17.05 -5.77
N LEU A 303 2.98 -17.85 -6.81
CA LEU A 303 1.90 -18.49 -7.58
C LEU A 303 1.97 -20.00 -7.38
N ASP A 304 1.09 -20.51 -6.53
CA ASP A 304 0.94 -21.95 -6.32
C ASP A 304 0.08 -22.57 -7.43
N GLU A 305 0.39 -23.80 -7.80
CA GLU A 305 -0.34 -24.51 -8.86
C GLU A 305 -0.40 -23.71 -10.17
N LEU A 306 0.74 -23.19 -10.64
CA LEU A 306 0.84 -22.27 -11.78
C LEU A 306 -0.02 -22.68 -13.02
N PRO A 307 -0.10 -23.96 -13.44
CA PRO A 307 -0.93 -24.39 -14.56
C PRO A 307 -2.46 -24.29 -14.33
N GLU A 308 -2.93 -24.06 -13.12
CA GLU A 308 -4.36 -23.86 -12.81
C GLU A 308 -4.81 -22.41 -12.98
N PHE A 309 -3.87 -21.46 -13.07
CA PHE A 309 -4.21 -20.09 -13.42
C PHE A 309 -4.74 -20.01 -14.86
N LYS A 310 -5.65 -19.07 -15.09
CA LYS A 310 -6.12 -18.76 -16.44
C LYS A 310 -4.94 -18.26 -17.26
N LYS A 311 -4.76 -18.83 -18.45
CA LYS A 311 -3.65 -18.45 -19.35
C LYS A 311 -3.53 -16.94 -19.57
N HIS A 312 -4.66 -16.25 -19.78
CA HIS A 312 -4.65 -14.80 -19.98
C HIS A 312 -4.08 -14.04 -18.77
N VAL A 313 -4.47 -14.40 -17.55
CA VAL A 313 -3.97 -13.80 -16.29
C VAL A 313 -2.44 -13.91 -16.22
N LEU A 314 -1.89 -15.07 -16.57
CA LEU A 314 -0.44 -15.32 -16.61
C LEU A 314 0.27 -14.47 -17.68
N GLU A 315 -0.34 -14.30 -18.86
CA GLU A 315 0.24 -13.48 -19.93
C GLU A 315 0.36 -12.01 -19.54
N VAL A 316 -0.61 -11.45 -18.81
CA VAL A 316 -0.57 -10.03 -18.42
C VAL A 316 0.58 -9.75 -17.43
N MET A 317 1.06 -10.75 -16.68
CA MET A 317 2.22 -10.58 -15.79
C MET A 317 3.56 -10.38 -16.51
N ARG A 318 3.63 -10.67 -17.81
CA ARG A 318 4.88 -10.53 -18.56
C ARG A 318 5.44 -9.10 -18.49
N GLN A 319 4.57 -8.10 -18.60
CA GLN A 319 4.99 -6.71 -18.52
C GLN A 319 5.53 -6.35 -17.12
N PRO A 320 4.82 -6.63 -16.01
CA PRO A 320 5.36 -6.45 -14.66
C PRO A 320 6.71 -7.12 -14.41
N LEU A 321 6.95 -8.32 -14.96
CA LEU A 321 8.22 -9.04 -14.81
C LEU A 321 9.39 -8.38 -15.55
N GLU A 322 9.11 -7.63 -16.62
CA GLU A 322 10.14 -6.97 -17.45
C GLU A 322 10.37 -5.52 -17.03
N ASP A 323 9.29 -4.75 -16.94
CA ASP A 323 9.35 -3.31 -16.71
C ASP A 323 9.42 -2.96 -15.22
N MET A 324 9.18 -3.95 -14.34
CA MET A 324 9.08 -3.76 -12.87
C MET A 324 8.05 -2.71 -12.46
N LYS A 325 7.09 -2.40 -13.34
CA LYS A 325 5.98 -1.47 -13.13
C LYS A 325 4.79 -1.92 -13.95
N VAL A 326 3.62 -1.42 -13.57
CA VAL A 326 2.38 -1.70 -14.26
C VAL A 326 1.59 -0.42 -14.47
N THR A 327 1.17 -0.18 -15.72
CA THR A 327 0.38 0.99 -16.08
C THR A 327 -1.06 0.56 -16.33
N ILE A 328 -1.98 1.08 -15.52
CA ILE A 328 -3.40 0.81 -15.62
C ILE A 328 -4.06 2.01 -16.27
N SER A 329 -4.48 1.85 -17.52
CA SER A 329 -5.23 2.88 -18.24
C SER A 329 -6.73 2.61 -18.24
N ARG A 330 -7.52 3.62 -17.87
CA ARG A 330 -8.98 3.63 -17.88
C ARG A 330 -9.47 4.92 -18.52
N ALA A 331 -10.74 4.94 -18.93
CA ALA A 331 -11.34 6.11 -19.56
C ALA A 331 -11.23 7.39 -18.70
N ALA A 332 -11.21 7.26 -17.38
CA ALA A 332 -11.14 8.38 -16.44
C ALA A 332 -9.72 8.79 -16.05
N SER A 333 -8.74 7.88 -16.07
CA SER A 333 -7.37 8.15 -15.64
C SER A 333 -6.38 7.05 -16.06
N THR A 334 -5.10 7.39 -16.11
CA THR A 334 -4.00 6.44 -16.32
C THR A 334 -3.01 6.58 -15.18
N LEU A 335 -2.75 5.50 -14.46
CA LEU A 335 -1.87 5.47 -13.29
C LEU A 335 -0.83 4.36 -13.46
N THR A 336 0.38 4.61 -12.99
CA THR A 336 1.47 3.63 -12.99
C THR A 336 1.83 3.28 -11.56
N TYR A 337 1.95 1.99 -11.28
CA TYR A 337 2.34 1.46 -9.98
C TYR A 337 3.64 0.67 -10.13
N PRO A 338 4.57 0.74 -9.17
CA PRO A 338 5.73 -0.12 -9.15
C PRO A 338 5.30 -1.58 -8.90
N SER A 339 6.09 -2.52 -9.42
CA SER A 339 5.87 -3.95 -9.31
C SER A 339 7.18 -4.73 -9.44
N ALA A 340 8.27 -4.22 -8.86
CA ALA A 340 9.54 -4.93 -8.76
C ALA A 340 9.43 -6.05 -7.70
N PHE A 341 8.93 -7.22 -8.08
CA PHE A 341 8.79 -8.38 -7.19
C PHE A 341 9.62 -9.56 -7.72
N MET A 342 10.06 -10.43 -6.80
CA MET A 342 10.61 -11.74 -7.14
C MET A 342 9.45 -12.72 -7.37
N LEU A 343 9.37 -13.32 -8.56
CA LEU A 343 8.38 -14.35 -8.85
C LEU A 343 8.85 -15.70 -8.33
N ILE A 344 8.04 -16.30 -7.46
CA ILE A 344 8.19 -17.69 -7.05
C ILE A 344 6.95 -18.45 -7.54
N ALA A 345 7.15 -19.45 -8.38
CA ALA A 345 6.08 -20.30 -8.87
C ALA A 345 6.24 -21.72 -8.34
N ALA A 346 5.13 -22.41 -8.16
CA ALA A 346 5.12 -23.84 -7.87
C ALA A 346 4.17 -24.56 -8.83
N MET A 347 4.56 -25.75 -9.28
CA MET A 347 3.67 -26.61 -10.04
C MET A 347 3.94 -28.08 -9.83
N ASN A 348 2.94 -28.88 -10.15
CA ASN A 348 3.09 -30.33 -10.25
C ASN A 348 3.70 -30.68 -11.61
N PRO A 349 4.44 -31.79 -11.73
CA PRO A 349 5.07 -32.19 -13.00
C PRO A 349 4.06 -32.67 -14.06
N CYS A 350 2.86 -33.07 -13.63
CA CYS A 350 1.72 -33.54 -14.42
C CYS A 350 0.39 -33.37 -13.64
N PRO A 351 -0.78 -33.57 -14.27
CA PRO A 351 -2.08 -33.46 -13.59
C PRO A 351 -2.24 -34.37 -12.37
N CYS A 352 -1.67 -35.58 -12.37
CA CYS A 352 -1.73 -36.48 -11.22
C CYS A 352 -0.62 -36.25 -10.19
N GLY A 353 0.33 -35.34 -10.43
CA GLY A 353 1.42 -35.01 -9.51
C GLY A 353 2.63 -35.96 -9.49
N TYR A 354 2.47 -37.22 -9.88
CA TYR A 354 3.48 -38.27 -9.65
C TYR A 354 4.49 -38.51 -10.79
N PHE A 355 4.52 -37.70 -11.84
CA PHE A 355 5.42 -37.95 -13.00
C PHE A 355 6.91 -37.97 -12.64
N SER A 356 7.33 -37.21 -11.64
CA SER A 356 8.71 -37.18 -11.14
C SER A 356 8.85 -37.82 -9.75
N ASP A 357 7.85 -38.60 -9.31
CA ASP A 357 7.87 -39.26 -8.00
C ASP A 357 8.49 -40.66 -8.12
N PRO A 358 9.57 -40.97 -7.38
CA PRO A 358 10.19 -42.29 -7.41
C PRO A 358 9.38 -43.38 -6.68
N LEU A 359 8.41 -43.01 -5.84
CA LEU A 359 7.60 -43.93 -5.02
C LEU A 359 6.22 -44.22 -5.62
N HIS A 360 5.70 -43.32 -6.47
CA HIS A 360 4.36 -43.43 -7.04
C HIS A 360 4.41 -43.48 -8.57
N GLU A 361 3.71 -44.45 -9.18
CA GLU A 361 3.60 -44.52 -10.63
C GLU A 361 2.62 -43.45 -11.17
N CYS A 362 3.04 -42.78 -12.25
CA CYS A 362 2.23 -41.80 -12.94
C CYS A 362 1.27 -42.47 -13.94
N ASN A 363 -0.02 -42.20 -13.82
CA ASN A 363 -1.06 -42.72 -14.71
C ASN A 363 -1.41 -41.79 -15.89
N CYS A 364 -0.69 -40.67 -16.07
CA CYS A 364 -0.99 -39.71 -17.13
C CYS A 364 -0.37 -40.13 -18.47
N ALA A 365 -1.15 -40.05 -19.55
CA ALA A 365 -0.62 -40.23 -20.90
C ALA A 365 0.30 -39.05 -21.28
N THR A 366 1.30 -39.28 -22.13
CA THR A 366 2.26 -38.24 -22.57
C THR A 366 1.57 -37.01 -23.15
N GLN A 367 0.47 -37.20 -23.90
CA GLN A 367 -0.32 -36.09 -24.44
C GLN A 367 -1.01 -35.24 -23.36
N GLN A 368 -1.45 -35.87 -22.26
CA GLN A 368 -2.05 -35.15 -21.13
C GLN A 368 -1.00 -34.31 -20.40
N ILE A 369 0.21 -34.85 -20.23
CA ILE A 369 1.34 -34.12 -19.63
C ILE A 369 1.73 -32.92 -20.50
N ALA A 370 1.87 -33.12 -21.81
CA ALA A 370 2.17 -32.04 -22.74
C ALA A 370 1.08 -30.94 -22.73
N LYS A 371 -0.20 -31.33 -22.70
CA LYS A 371 -1.33 -30.38 -22.60
C LYS A 371 -1.38 -29.63 -21.28
N TYR A 372 -0.97 -30.26 -20.18
CA TYR A 372 -0.90 -29.62 -18.87
C TYR A 372 0.21 -28.56 -18.84
N ARG A 373 1.41 -28.92 -19.30
CA ARG A 373 2.55 -27.99 -19.37
C ARG A 373 2.33 -26.84 -20.36
N SER A 374 1.61 -27.07 -21.45
CA SER A 374 1.31 -26.02 -22.45
C SER A 374 0.31 -24.95 -22.00
N ARG A 375 -0.29 -25.11 -20.80
CA ARG A 375 -1.07 -24.03 -20.16
C ARG A 375 -0.19 -22.84 -19.80
N ILE A 376 1.09 -23.07 -19.50
CA ILE A 376 2.08 -22.03 -19.30
C ILE A 376 2.71 -21.71 -20.65
N SER A 377 2.84 -20.44 -20.99
CA SER A 377 3.46 -20.04 -22.25
C SER A 377 4.98 -20.10 -22.18
N GLY A 378 5.61 -20.43 -23.32
CA GLY A 378 7.07 -20.35 -23.48
C GLY A 378 7.63 -18.99 -23.08
N PRO A 379 7.08 -17.86 -23.58
CA PRO A 379 7.53 -16.53 -23.17
C PRO A 379 7.51 -16.31 -21.65
N LEU A 380 6.49 -16.78 -20.93
CA LEU A 380 6.49 -16.63 -19.47
C LEU A 380 7.56 -17.51 -18.82
N MET A 381 7.71 -18.76 -19.26
CA MET A 381 8.75 -19.67 -18.76
C MET A 381 10.16 -19.12 -19.01
N ASP A 382 10.42 -18.47 -20.16
CA ASP A 382 11.71 -17.88 -20.49
C ASP A 382 12.10 -16.71 -19.55
N ARG A 383 11.15 -16.17 -18.78
CA ARG A 383 11.35 -15.11 -17.78
C ARG A 383 11.54 -15.66 -16.35
N ILE A 384 11.57 -16.98 -16.20
CA ILE A 384 11.88 -17.66 -14.94
C ILE A 384 13.32 -18.18 -15.04
N ASP A 385 14.22 -17.59 -14.27
CA ASP A 385 15.66 -17.85 -14.38
C ASP A 385 16.04 -19.26 -13.91
N ILE A 386 15.40 -19.73 -12.84
CA ILE A 386 15.77 -20.98 -12.17
C ILE A 386 14.59 -21.96 -12.18
N HIS A 387 14.82 -23.13 -12.78
CA HIS A 387 13.90 -24.25 -12.74
C HIS A 387 14.42 -25.30 -11.76
N LEU A 388 13.72 -25.46 -10.64
CA LEU A 388 14.13 -26.31 -9.54
C LEU A 388 13.19 -27.50 -9.41
N GLU A 389 13.74 -28.70 -9.49
CA GLU A 389 13.00 -29.91 -9.14
C GLU A 389 13.02 -30.09 -7.62
N VAL A 390 11.84 -30.29 -7.02
CA VAL A 390 11.67 -30.47 -5.57
C VAL A 390 11.12 -31.88 -5.34
N PRO A 391 11.98 -32.85 -4.98
CA PRO A 391 11.55 -34.23 -4.75
C PRO A 391 10.64 -34.35 -3.52
N ALA A 392 9.87 -35.44 -3.44
CA ALA A 392 9.15 -35.77 -2.21
C ALA A 392 10.17 -36.01 -1.08
N VAL A 393 9.92 -35.42 0.10
CA VAL A 393 10.81 -35.60 1.26
C VAL A 393 10.55 -36.96 1.89
N PRO A 394 11.57 -37.85 2.00
CA PRO A 394 11.42 -39.09 2.74
C PRO A 394 11.11 -38.80 4.21
N TYR A 395 10.18 -39.55 4.82
CA TYR A 395 9.78 -39.37 6.23
C TYR A 395 10.97 -39.39 7.21
N LYS A 396 12.05 -40.10 6.87
CA LYS A 396 13.29 -40.17 7.67
C LYS A 396 14.03 -38.83 7.78
N ASP A 397 13.93 -37.96 6.78
CA ASP A 397 14.62 -36.66 6.75
C ASP A 397 13.81 -35.56 7.46
N LEU A 398 12.52 -35.80 7.71
CA LEU A 398 11.65 -34.92 8.49
C LEU A 398 11.84 -35.09 10.01
N ILE A 399 12.31 -36.27 10.45
CA ILE A 399 12.57 -36.57 11.86
C ILE A 399 14.07 -36.38 12.09
N GLY A 400 14.48 -35.15 12.43
CA GLY A 400 15.89 -34.82 12.71
C GLY A 400 16.48 -35.69 13.83
N TRP A 401 17.09 -36.82 13.48
CA TRP A 401 17.99 -37.53 14.38
C TRP A 401 19.30 -36.76 14.42
N LYS A 402 19.46 -35.91 15.44
CA LYS A 402 20.79 -35.57 15.94
C LYS A 402 21.42 -36.88 16.41
N THR A 403 22.34 -37.45 15.62
CA THR A 403 23.26 -38.47 16.13
C THR A 403 24.07 -37.83 17.26
N CYS A 404 23.96 -38.44 18.45
CA CYS A 404 24.74 -38.09 19.64
C CYS A 404 26.26 -38.12 19.41
#